data_AF-A0A967HRY4-F1
#
_entry.id   AF-A0A967HRY4-F1
#
_cell.length_a   1.000
_cell.length_b   1.000
_cell.length_c   1.000
_cell.angle_alpha   90.00
_cell.angle_beta   90.00
_cell.angle_gamma   90.00
#
_symmetry.space_group_name_H-M   'P 1'
#
loop_
_entity.id
_entity.type
_entity.pdbx_description
1 polymer ?
#
loop_
_entity_poly.entity_id
_entity_poly.type
_entity_poly.pdbx_seq_one_letter_code
_entity_poly.pdbx_strand_id
1 'polypeptide(L)' 'ARPLIARRQVEVARRIGADALAHGCTGKGNDQVRFELTYAALAPELPVIAPWREWSIRGR' A
#
# COMPACT_ATOMS: atom_id res chain seq x y z
N ALA A 1 -8.45 -7.31 9.00
CA ALA A 1 -7.98 -5.93 9.23
C ALA A 1 -7.31 -5.30 7.99
N ARG A 2 -6.34 -5.94 7.34
CA ARG A 2 -5.54 -5.29 6.27
C ARG A 2 -6.37 -4.78 5.08
N PRO A 3 -7.34 -5.54 4.54
CA PRO A 3 -8.22 -5.02 3.48
C PRO A 3 -9.08 -3.83 3.93
N LEU A 4 -9.51 -3.78 5.20
CA LEU A 4 -10.26 -2.66 5.75
C LEU A 4 -9.40 -1.38 5.79
N ILE A 5 -8.16 -1.50 6.26
CA ILE A 5 -7.21 -0.38 6.29
C ILE A 5 -6.90 0.08 4.85
N ALA A 6 -6.60 -0.86 3.95
CA ALA A 6 -6.29 -0.58 2.56
C ALA A 6 -7.45 0.16 1.85
N ARG A 7 -8.69 -0.31 2.03
CA ARG A 7 -9.89 0.37 1.51
C ARG A 7 -9.98 1.80 2.02
N ARG A 8 -9.74 2.03 3.32
CA ARG A 8 -9.80 3.38 3.87
C ARG A 8 -8.71 4.29 3.30
N GLN A 9 -7.52 3.75 3.02
CA GLN A 9 -6.47 4.51 2.35
C GLN A 9 -6.88 4.91 0.93
N VAL A 10 -7.47 3.99 0.16
CA VAL A 10 -8.00 4.28 -1.19
C VAL A 10 -9.06 5.39 -1.15
N GLU A 11 -10.02 5.30 -0.23
CA GLU A 11 -11.07 6.33 -0.05
C GLU A 11 -10.47 7.71 0.22
N VAL A 12 -9.47 7.79 1.12
CA VAL A 12 -8.82 9.05 1.46
C VAL A 12 -7.98 9.56 0.30
N ALA A 13 -7.21 8.69 -0.37
CA ALA A 13 -6.38 9.04 -1.52
C ALA A 13 -7.20 9.70 -2.64
N ARG A 14 -8.34 9.09 -3.01
CA ARG A 14 -9.26 9.68 -4.00
C ARG A 14 -9.85 11.02 -3.55
N ARG A 15 -10.22 11.12 -2.27
CA ARG A 15 -10.82 12.36 -1.71
C ARG A 15 -9.85 13.55 -1.76
N ILE A 16 -8.56 13.31 -1.58
CA ILE A 16 -7.55 14.39 -1.56
C ILE A 16 -6.82 14.55 -2.90
N GLY A 17 -7.14 13.72 -3.91
CA GLY A 17 -6.44 13.73 -5.19
C GLY A 17 -4.99 13.26 -5.09
N ALA A 18 -4.70 12.25 -4.26
CA ALA A 18 -3.35 11.70 -4.13
C ALA A 18 -2.95 10.89 -5.37
N ASP A 19 -1.67 11.01 -5.75
CA ASP A 19 -1.11 10.35 -6.94
C ASP A 19 -0.70 8.89 -6.70
N ALA A 20 -0.59 8.45 -5.45
CA ALA A 20 -0.09 7.12 -5.10
C ALA A 20 -0.64 6.62 -3.75
N LEU A 21 -0.55 5.31 -3.54
CA LEU A 21 -0.79 4.64 -2.26
C LEU A 21 0.54 4.12 -1.70
N ALA A 22 0.66 4.04 -0.38
CA ALA A 22 1.88 3.52 0.25
C ALA A 22 1.57 2.63 1.45
N HIS A 23 2.44 1.66 1.72
CA HIS A 23 2.39 0.88 2.95
C HIS A 23 3.79 0.55 3.48
N GLY A 24 3.91 0.44 4.80
CA GLY A 24 5.17 0.14 5.49
C GLY A 24 5.37 -1.33 5.82
N CYS A 25 4.76 -2.26 5.09
CA CYS A 25 4.96 -3.69 5.36
C CYS A 25 6.33 -4.13 4.87
N THR A 26 6.99 -5.03 5.60
CA THR A 26 8.27 -5.60 5.17
C THR A 26 8.08 -6.49 3.94
N GLY A 27 9.13 -6.63 3.12
CA GLY A 27 9.12 -7.46 1.91
C GLY A 27 9.03 -8.97 2.14
N LYS A 28 9.06 -9.44 3.40
CA LYS A 28 9.04 -10.88 3.75
C LYS A 28 7.68 -11.37 4.25
N GLY A 29 6.75 -10.47 4.57
CA GLY A 29 5.47 -10.82 5.21
C GLY A 29 4.29 -10.88 4.26
N ASN A 30 3.22 -11.57 4.67
CA ASN A 30 1.96 -11.68 3.90
C ASN A 30 1.16 -10.38 3.86
N ASP A 31 1.43 -9.44 4.77
CA ASP A 31 0.66 -8.20 4.84
C ASP A 31 0.85 -7.30 3.62
N GLN A 32 2.03 -7.31 2.97
CA GLN A 32 2.23 -6.58 1.72
C GLN A 32 1.24 -7.05 0.64
N VAL A 33 1.08 -8.37 0.50
CA VAL A 33 0.18 -8.98 -0.48
C VAL A 33 -1.27 -8.61 -0.18
N ARG A 34 -1.66 -8.60 1.11
CA ARG A 34 -3.02 -8.24 1.53
C ARG A 34 -3.34 -6.77 1.22
N PHE A 35 -2.38 -5.86 1.40
CA PHE A 35 -2.55 -4.44 1.06
C PHE A 35 -2.60 -4.24 -0.46
N GLU A 36 -1.61 -4.75 -1.18
CA GLU A 36 -1.47 -4.57 -2.63
C GLU A 36 -2.62 -5.21 -3.41
N LEU A 37 -3.10 -6.39 -3.01
CA LEU A 37 -4.27 -6.99 -3.64
C LEU A 37 -5.52 -6.11 -3.47
N THR A 38 -5.67 -5.47 -2.31
CA THR A 38 -6.80 -4.58 -2.06
C THR A 38 -6.65 -3.26 -2.83
N TYR A 39 -5.43 -2.70 -2.90
CA TYR A 39 -5.16 -1.52 -3.73
C TYR A 39 -5.42 -1.80 -5.20
N ALA A 40 -4.90 -2.90 -5.74
CA ALA A 40 -5.13 -3.31 -7.13
C ALA A 40 -6.62 -3.54 -7.43
N ALA A 41 -7.39 -4.08 -6.48
CA ALA A 41 -8.83 -4.29 -6.67
C ALA A 41 -9.65 -2.99 -6.63
N LEU A 42 -9.23 -1.99 -5.86
CA LEU A 42 -10.05 -0.80 -5.59
C LEU A 42 -9.58 0.46 -6.30
N ALA A 43 -8.30 0.59 -6.58
CA ALA A 43 -7.65 1.71 -7.26
C ALA A 43 -6.45 1.23 -8.11
N PRO A 44 -6.67 0.40 -9.14
CA PRO A 44 -5.60 -0.09 -10.02
C PRO A 44 -4.83 1.01 -10.75
N GLU A 45 -5.42 2.20 -10.86
CA GLU A 45 -4.80 3.38 -11.46
C GLU A 45 -3.71 4.03 -10.58
N LEU A 46 -3.73 3.78 -9.27
CA LEU A 46 -2.79 4.40 -8.34
C LEU A 46 -1.54 3.53 -8.17
N PRO A 47 -0.33 4.04 -8.47
CA PRO A 47 0.90 3.32 -8.16
C PRO A 47 1.04 3.07 -6.65
N VAL A 48 1.62 1.92 -6.31
CA VAL A 48 1.89 1.53 -4.92
C VAL A 48 3.36 1.68 -4.60
N ILE A 49 3.67 2.43 -3.56
CA ILE A 49 5.03 2.65 -3.04
C ILE A 49 5.22 1.80 -1.79
N ALA A 50 6.26 0.97 -1.77
CA ALA A 50 6.59 0.11 -0.64
C ALA A 50 8.05 0.35 -0.22
N PRO A 51 8.32 1.34 0.67
CA PRO A 51 9.68 1.78 0.98
C PRO A 51 10.62 0.67 1.45
N TRP A 52 10.10 -0.33 2.18
CA TRP A 52 10.88 -1.50 2.62
C TRP A 52 11.41 -2.39 1.49
N ARG A 53 10.91 -2.23 0.26
CA ARG A 53 11.42 -2.92 -0.93
C ARG A 53 12.32 -2.04 -1.79
N GLU A 54 12.09 -0.73 -1.79
CA GLU A 54 12.75 0.22 -2.70
C GLU A 54 13.99 0.85 -2.09
N TRP A 55 14.03 1.04 -0.76
CA TRP A 55 15.11 1.78 -0.12
C TRP A 55 16.26 0.86 0.32
N SER A 56 17.45 1.44 0.40
CA SER A 56 18.66 0.81 0.93
C SER A 56 18.71 0.72 2.46
N ILE A 57 17.55 0.83 3.13
CA ILE A 57 17.45 0.68 4.58
C ILE A 57 17.48 -0.79 4.95
N ARG A 58 18.42 -1.18 5.81
CA ARG A 58 18.43 -2.51 6.43
C ARG A 58 17.71 -2.42 7.77
N GLY A 59 16.63 -3.19 7.92
CA GLY A 59 15.99 -3.41 9.22
C GLY A 59 16.93 -4.15 10.18
N ARG A 60 16.62 -4.11 11.49
CA ARG A 60 17.35 -4.92 12.48
C ARG A 60 17.10 -6.40 12.29
#